data_AF-A0A7W0ID52-F1
#
_entry.id   AF-A0A7W0ID52-F1
#
_cell.length_a   1.000
_cell.length_b   1.000
_cell.length_c   1.000
_cell.angle_alpha   90.00
_cell.angle_beta   90.00
_cell.angle_gamma   90.00
#
_symmetry.space_group_name_H-M   'P 1'
#
loop_
_entity.id
_entity.type
_entity.pdbx_description
1 polymer ?
#
loop_
_entity_poly.entity_id
_entity_poly.type
_entity_poly.pdbx_seq_one_letter_code
_entity_poly.pdbx_strand_id
1 'polypeptide(L)' 'MEERFPRALWVRLIVYIAVGHLLAAFIYLLFELGAKSQ' A
#
# COMPACT_ATOMS: atom_id res chain seq x y z
N MET A 1 -27.19 -7.85 18.91
CA MET A 1 -25.77 -7.89 19.29
C MET A 1 -25.06 -6.95 18.35
N GLU A 2 -24.35 -5.94 18.85
CA GLU A 2 -23.62 -5.01 17.98
C GLU A 2 -22.43 -5.76 17.40
N GLU A 3 -22.57 -6.21 16.15
CA GLU A 3 -21.56 -6.96 15.42
C GLU A 3 -20.39 -6.02 15.14
N ARG A 4 -19.44 -5.97 16.09
CA ARG A 4 -18.17 -5.28 15.89
C ARG A 4 -17.55 -5.83 14.63
N PHE A 5 -17.32 -4.94 13.66
CA PHE A 5 -16.76 -5.28 12.36
C PHE A 5 -15.53 -6.20 12.55
N PRO A 6 -15.44 -7.34 11.84
CA PRO A 6 -14.42 -8.34 12.14
C PRO A 6 -13.02 -7.74 12.03
N ARG A 7 -12.30 -7.69 13.16
CA ARG A 7 -10.95 -7.10 13.25
C ARG A 7 -10.01 -7.61 12.16
N ALA A 8 -10.09 -8.91 11.83
CA ALA A 8 -9.28 -9.54 10.81
C ALA A 8 -9.56 -9.00 9.40
N LEU A 9 -10.80 -8.63 9.10
CA LEU A 9 -11.20 -8.15 7.78
C LEU A 9 -10.64 -6.75 7.50
N TRP A 10 -10.82 -5.82 8.46
CA TRP A 10 -10.31 -4.46 8.34
C TRP A 10 -8.78 -4.40 8.39
N VAL A 11 -8.13 -5.21 9.26
CA VAL A 11 -6.65 -5.30 9.30
C VAL A 11 -6.12 -5.74 7.94
N ARG A 12 -6.73 -6.78 7.34
CA ARG A 12 -6.33 -7.26 6.02
C ARG A 12 -6.48 -6.19 4.94
N LEU A 13 -7.55 -5.40 5.00
CA LEU A 13 -7.77 -4.28 4.08
C LEU A 13 -6.66 -3.22 4.20
N ILE A 14 -6.31 -2.81 5.42
CA ILE A 14 -5.20 -1.87 5.65
C ILE A 14 -3.89 -2.43 5.10
N VAL A 15 -3.59 -3.70 5.37
CA VAL A 15 -2.35 -4.33 4.90
C VAL A 15 -2.29 -4.32 3.37
N TYR A 16 -3.37 -4.67 2.68
CA TYR A 16 -3.39 -4.64 1.21
C TYR A 16 -3.18 -3.24 0.65
N ILE A 17 -3.79 -2.23 1.27
CA ILE A 17 -3.59 -0.83 0.87
C ILE A 17 -2.13 -0.41 1.11
N ALA A 18 -1.58 -0.69 2.29
CA ALA A 18 -0.23 -0.31 2.66
C ALA A 18 0.82 -0.95 1.75
N VAL A 19 0.69 -2.24 1.44
CA VAL A 19 1.59 -2.95 0.52
C VAL A 19 1.51 -2.36 -0.89
N GLY A 20 0.30 -2.09 -1.38
CA GLY A 20 0.11 -1.45 -2.69
C GLY A 20 0.75 -0.07 -2.78
N HIS A 21 0.61 0.75 -1.73
CA HIS A 21 1.21 2.09 -1.68
C HIS A 21 2.74 2.03 -1.58
N LEU A 22 3.27 1.10 -0.80
CA LEU A 22 4.72 0.91 -0.69
C LEU A 22 5.33 0.50 -2.03
N LEU A 23 4.67 -0.42 -2.75
CA LEU A 23 5.09 -0.83 -4.09
C LEU A 23 4.96 0.33 -5.11
N ALA A 24 3.86 1.08 -5.09
CA ALA A 24 3.64 2.21 -5.99
C ALA A 24 4.66 3.33 -5.76
N ALA A 25 4.94 3.68 -4.50
CA ALA A 25 5.97 4.65 -4.15
C ALA A 25 7.37 4.18 -4.59
N PHE A 26 7.67 2.90 -4.41
CA PHE A 26 8.94 2.33 -4.87
C PHE A 26 9.10 2.42 -6.39
N ILE A 27 8.08 2.04 -7.16
CA ILE A 27 8.10 2.13 -8.62
C ILE A 27 8.22 3.58 -9.06
N TYR A 28 7.47 4.50 -8.46
CA TYR A 28 7.56 5.93 -8.74
C TYR A 28 9.00 6.44 -8.55
N LEU A 29 9.64 6.10 -7.43
CA LEU A 29 11.03 6.47 -7.15
C LEU A 29 12.02 5.90 -8.18
N LEU A 30 11.82 4.66 -8.63
CA LEU A 30 12.67 4.06 -9.67
C LEU A 30 12.57 4.85 -10.98
N PHE A 31 11.35 5.26 -11.38
CA PHE A 31 11.16 6.07 -12.57
C PHE A 31 11.73 7.47 -12.42
N GLU A 32 11.53 8.14 -11.28
CA GLU A 32 12.05 9.47 -11.01
C GLU A 32 13.59 9.49 -11.02
N LEU A 33 14.23 8.53 -10.34
CA LEU A 33 15.67 8.42 -10.27
C LEU A 33 16.27 7.97 -11.61
N GLY A 34 15.62 7.04 -12.30
CA GLY A 34 16.02 6.59 -13.64
C GLY A 34 15.95 7.72 -14.66
N ALA A 35 14.86 8.50 -14.66
CA ALA A 35 14.69 9.67 -15.53
C ALA A 35 15.73 10.77 -15.25
N LYS A 36 16.27 10.84 -14.02
CA LYS A 36 17.33 11.78 -13.67
C LYS A 36 18.74 11.33 -14.11
N SER A 37 18.89 10.06 -14.50
CA SER A 37 20.20 9.44 -14.81
C SER A 37 20.52 9.32 -16.31
N GLN A 38 19.61 9.77 -17.18
CA GLN A 38 19.78 9.83 -18.64
C GLN A 38 19.85 11.28 -19.11
#